data_AF-A0A1N6NK04-F1
#
_entry.id   AF-A0A1N6NK04-F1
#
_cell.length_a   1.000
_cell.length_b   1.000
_cell.length_c   1.000
_cell.angle_alpha   90.00
_cell.angle_beta   90.00
_cell.angle_gamma   90.00
#
_symmetry.space_group_name_H-M   'P 1'
#
loop_
_entity.id
_entity.type
_entity.pdbx_description
1 polymer ?
#
loop_
_entity_poly.entity_id
_entity_poly.type
_entity_poly.pdbx_seq_one_letter_code
_entity_poly.pdbx_strand_id
1 'polypeptide(L)'
;MLEDRMIEAVSKLLFGKNTGTNIQRDFFVEEVMGASDFSFASKRRVFTRLLERTGALEAGAISELKAGLNKIMEWRNAFAHGKLLHEHNGGFVLQYYSGGPQELVLDDAFFEKVESTVRNCLYTCNGVIQGE
;
A
#
# COMPACT_ATOMS: atom_id res chain seq x y z
N MET A 1 8.82 -2.04 -2.86
CA MET A 1 9.14 -1.13 -1.74
C MET A 1 8.02 -1.07 -0.69
N LEU A 2 6.82 -0.55 -0.98
CA LEU A 2 5.72 -0.51 0.01
C LEU A 2 5.08 -1.89 0.28
N GLU A 3 4.88 -2.71 -0.77
CA GLU A 3 4.42 -4.10 -0.60
C GLU A 3 5.38 -4.87 0.32
N ASP A 4 6.68 -4.80 0.05
CA ASP A 4 7.70 -5.47 0.85
C ASP A 4 7.63 -5.08 2.34
N ARG A 5 7.42 -3.79 2.64
CA ARG A 5 7.24 -3.34 4.03
C ARG A 5 5.95 -3.86 4.66
N MET A 6 4.85 -3.97 3.90
CA MET A 6 3.65 -4.63 4.43
C MET A 6 3.90 -6.12 4.69
N ILE A 7 4.61 -6.81 3.79
CA ILE A 7 4.96 -8.24 3.96
C ILE A 7 5.83 -8.42 5.20
N GLU A 8 6.84 -7.58 5.37
CA GLU A 8 7.73 -7.60 6.54
C GLU A 8 6.96 -7.31 7.84
N ALA A 9 6.09 -6.30 7.84
CA ALA A 9 5.25 -5.98 9.00
C ALA A 9 4.31 -7.13 9.37
N VAL A 10 3.62 -7.72 8.39
CA VAL A 10 2.75 -8.89 8.62
C VAL A 10 3.54 -10.07 9.15
N SER A 11 4.70 -10.35 8.53
CA SER A 11 5.60 -11.43 8.95
C SER A 11 6.02 -11.25 10.41
N LYS A 12 6.43 -10.04 10.80
CA LYS A 12 6.78 -9.73 12.18
C LYS A 12 5.60 -9.89 13.14
N LEU A 13 4.41 -9.42 12.77
CA LEU A 13 3.22 -9.51 13.62
C LEU A 13 2.76 -10.96 13.85
N LEU A 14 2.96 -11.86 12.87
CA LEU A 14 2.58 -13.27 12.98
C LEU A 14 3.66 -14.15 13.62
N PHE A 15 4.93 -13.89 13.32
CA PHE A 15 6.05 -14.79 13.66
C PHE A 15 7.05 -14.18 14.64
N GLY A 16 6.88 -12.91 15.04
CA GLY A 16 7.80 -12.19 15.91
C GLY A 16 9.07 -11.73 15.18
N LYS A 17 10.10 -11.37 15.96
CA LYS A 17 11.40 -10.95 15.43
C LYS A 17 12.13 -12.14 14.81
N ASN A 18 12.75 -11.91 13.65
CA ASN A 18 13.55 -12.93 12.98
C ASN A 18 14.86 -13.16 13.76
N THR A 19 14.91 -14.23 14.57
CA THR A 19 16.07 -14.59 15.39
C THR A 19 16.81 -15.83 14.87
N GLY A 20 16.43 -16.36 13.71
CA GLY A 20 17.03 -17.53 13.07
C GLY A 20 16.14 -18.10 11.96
N THR A 21 16.51 -19.26 11.41
CA THR A 21 15.73 -19.91 10.34
C THR A 21 14.35 -20.29 10.85
N ASN A 22 13.31 -19.68 10.27
CA ASN A 22 11.92 -19.97 10.61
C ASN A 22 11.21 -20.39 9.33
N ILE A 23 11.20 -21.70 9.06
CA ILE A 23 10.68 -22.27 7.82
C ILE A 23 9.22 -21.84 7.58
N GLN A 24 8.39 -21.75 8.62
CA GLN A 24 7.00 -21.31 8.48
C GLN A 24 6.91 -19.85 8.03
N ARG A 25 7.74 -18.99 8.63
CA ARG A 25 7.82 -17.57 8.27
C ARG A 25 8.32 -17.41 6.84
N ASP A 26 9.39 -18.09 6.47
CA ASP A 26 10.05 -17.92 5.18
C ASP A 26 9.14 -18.43 4.06
N PHE A 27 8.54 -19.62 4.23
CA PHE A 27 7.51 -20.13 3.32
C PHE A 27 6.33 -19.15 3.20
N PHE A 28 5.85 -18.60 4.31
CA PHE A 28 4.74 -17.64 4.26
C PHE A 28 5.14 -16.35 3.52
N VAL A 29 6.35 -15.83 3.73
CA VAL A 29 6.83 -14.61 3.06
C VAL A 29 7.01 -14.85 1.57
N GLU A 30 7.60 -15.97 1.17
CA GLU A 30 7.96 -16.25 -0.22
C GLU A 30 6.76 -16.76 -1.02
N GLU A 31 6.10 -17.81 -0.52
CA GLU A 31 5.10 -18.57 -1.28
C GLU A 31 3.66 -18.08 -1.08
N VAL A 32 3.39 -17.30 -0.03
CA VAL A 32 2.04 -16.78 0.24
C VAL A 32 1.99 -15.28 0.01
N MET A 33 2.74 -14.51 0.79
CA MET A 33 2.72 -13.06 0.71
C MET A 33 3.49 -12.54 -0.51
N GLY A 34 4.54 -13.24 -0.95
CA GLY A 34 5.36 -12.88 -2.11
C GLY A 34 4.75 -13.32 -3.44
N ALA A 35 3.79 -14.24 -3.42
CA ALA A 35 3.15 -14.77 -4.62
C ALA A 35 2.51 -13.66 -5.48
N SER A 36 2.65 -13.77 -6.79
CA SER A 36 2.07 -12.83 -7.76
C SER A 36 0.54 -12.77 -7.67
N ASP A 37 -0.09 -13.92 -7.42
CA ASP A 37 -1.54 -14.05 -7.28
C ASP A 37 -2.05 -13.41 -5.98
N PHE A 38 -1.16 -13.22 -5.00
CA PHE A 38 -1.48 -12.50 -3.78
C PHE A 38 -1.37 -10.98 -3.99
N SER A 39 -2.39 -10.42 -4.63
CA SER A 39 -2.42 -9.03 -5.05
C SER A 39 -2.17 -8.02 -3.92
N PHE A 40 -1.77 -6.80 -4.27
CA PHE A 40 -1.70 -5.66 -3.34
C PHE A 40 -2.98 -5.47 -2.52
N ALA A 41 -4.15 -5.63 -3.14
CA ALA A 41 -5.43 -5.48 -2.45
C ALA A 41 -5.57 -6.52 -1.33
N SER A 42 -5.16 -7.76 -1.60
CA SER A 42 -5.11 -8.85 -0.62
C SER A 42 -4.10 -8.57 0.48
N LYS A 43 -2.85 -8.19 0.13
CA LYS A 43 -1.78 -7.82 1.07
C LYS A 43 -2.22 -6.70 2.02
N ARG A 44 -2.75 -5.61 1.46
CA ARG A 44 -3.31 -4.47 2.21
C ARG A 44 -4.42 -4.89 3.16
N ARG A 45 -5.36 -5.73 2.69
CA ARG A 45 -6.46 -6.22 3.51
C ARG A 45 -5.93 -7.03 4.69
N VAL A 46 -5.04 -7.99 4.45
CA VAL A 46 -4.45 -8.83 5.51
C VAL A 46 -3.69 -7.96 6.50
N PHE A 47 -2.80 -7.10 6.01
CA PHE A 47 -2.00 -6.21 6.85
C PHE A 47 -2.86 -5.35 7.77
N THR A 48 -3.84 -4.62 7.21
CA THR A 48 -4.68 -3.73 8.01
C THR A 48 -5.62 -4.48 8.96
N ARG A 49 -6.09 -5.67 8.60
CA ARG A 49 -6.83 -6.55 9.52
C ARG A 49 -5.95 -7.07 10.66
N LEU A 50 -4.69 -7.36 10.38
CA LEU A 50 -3.77 -7.83 11.40
C LEU A 50 -3.47 -6.71 12.41
N LEU A 51 -3.23 -5.48 11.95
CA LEU A 51 -3.07 -4.31 12.81
C LEU A 51 -4.26 -4.11 13.77
N GLU A 52 -5.49 -4.24 13.27
CA GLU A 52 -6.70 -4.16 14.11
C GLU A 52 -6.77 -5.26 15.16
N ARG A 53 -6.31 -6.46 14.81
CA ARG A 53 -6.38 -7.64 15.69
C ARG A 53 -5.29 -7.66 16.74
N THR A 54 -4.10 -7.18 16.41
CA THR A 54 -2.95 -7.16 17.32
C THR A 54 -2.89 -5.91 18.18
N GLY A 55 -3.64 -4.85 17.81
CA GLY A 55 -3.53 -3.55 18.49
C GLY A 55 -2.18 -2.88 18.25
N ALA A 56 -1.45 -3.27 17.20
CA ALA A 56 -0.12 -2.74 16.92
C ALA A 56 -0.11 -1.26 16.49
N LEU A 57 -1.28 -0.69 16.19
CA LEU A 57 -1.49 0.72 15.93
C LEU A 57 -2.84 1.16 16.50
N GLU A 58 -2.92 2.42 16.90
CA GLU A 58 -4.17 3.06 17.30
C GLU A 58 -5.18 3.10 16.14
N ALA A 59 -6.47 3.03 16.47
CA ALA A 59 -7.54 2.94 15.47
C ALA A 59 -7.54 4.11 14.47
N GLY A 60 -7.20 5.32 14.93
CA GLY A 60 -7.05 6.50 14.07
C GLY A 60 -5.93 6.33 13.03
N ALA A 61 -4.76 5.89 13.47
CA ALA A 61 -3.61 5.64 12.59
C ALA A 61 -3.89 4.51 11.58
N ILE A 62 -4.63 3.47 11.98
CA ILE A 62 -5.08 2.41 11.06
C ILE A 62 -6.02 2.98 9.99
N SER A 63 -6.94 3.88 10.38
CA SER A 63 -7.87 4.52 9.45
C SER A 63 -7.15 5.36 8.40
N GLU A 64 -6.20 6.20 8.83
CA GLU A 64 -5.37 7.02 7.94
C GLU A 64 -4.53 6.16 6.99
N LEU A 65 -3.90 5.10 7.51
CA LEU A 65 -3.13 4.15 6.71
C LEU A 65 -4.00 3.47 5.65
N LYS A 66 -5.21 3.03 6.01
CA LYS A 66 -6.15 2.43 5.06
C LYS A 66 -6.53 3.41 3.95
N ALA A 67 -6.79 4.66 4.29
CA ALA A 67 -7.11 5.70 3.31
C ALA A 67 -5.94 5.94 2.34
N GLY A 68 -4.71 6.04 2.86
CA GLY A 68 -3.51 6.18 2.04
C GLY A 68 -3.27 4.98 1.12
N LEU A 69 -3.35 3.76 1.64
CA LEU A 69 -3.20 2.54 0.85
C LEU A 69 -4.31 2.37 -0.20
N ASN A 70 -5.54 2.81 0.10
CA ASN A 70 -6.62 2.88 -0.90
C ASN A 70 -6.27 3.83 -2.04
N LYS A 71 -5.79 5.04 -1.73
CA LYS A 71 -5.40 6.02 -2.75
C LYS A 71 -4.27 5.52 -3.63
N ILE A 72 -3.26 4.89 -3.05
CA ILE A 72 -2.16 4.28 -3.82
C ILE A 72 -2.68 3.19 -4.75
N MET A 73 -3.60 2.34 -4.28
CA MET A 73 -4.22 1.32 -5.11
C MET A 73 -5.04 1.93 -6.26
N GLU A 74 -5.84 2.95 -5.97
CA GLU A 74 -6.62 3.69 -6.97
C GLU A 74 -5.71 4.29 -8.05
N TRP A 75 -4.64 5.00 -7.65
CA TRP A 75 -3.68 5.57 -8.59
C TRP A 75 -2.98 4.49 -9.42
N ARG A 76 -2.55 3.39 -8.80
CA ARG A 76 -1.92 2.29 -9.54
C ARG A 76 -2.86 1.72 -10.60
N ASN A 77 -4.12 1.52 -10.26
CA ASN A 77 -5.13 1.03 -11.21
C ASN A 77 -5.42 2.08 -12.31
N ALA A 78 -5.48 3.36 -11.95
CA ALA A 78 -5.65 4.45 -12.90
C ALA A 78 -4.50 4.50 -13.91
N PHE A 79 -3.24 4.38 -13.47
CA PHE A 79 -2.09 4.37 -14.38
C PHE A 79 -1.99 3.09 -15.22
N ALA A 80 -2.42 1.94 -14.69
CA ALA A 80 -2.36 0.67 -15.40
C ALA A 80 -3.43 0.52 -16.48
N HIS A 81 -4.61 1.11 -16.28
CA HIS A 81 -5.78 0.89 -17.14
C HIS A 81 -6.41 2.17 -17.70
N GLY A 82 -5.97 3.33 -17.23
CA GLY A 82 -6.47 4.61 -17.67
C GLY A 82 -5.91 5.03 -19.03
N LYS A 83 -6.53 6.07 -19.57
CA LYS A 83 -6.14 6.71 -20.81
C LYS A 83 -5.50 8.06 -20.51
N LEU A 84 -4.24 8.22 -20.92
CA LEU A 84 -3.55 9.50 -20.83
C LEU A 84 -3.99 10.40 -21.99
N LEU A 85 -4.41 11.62 -21.66
CA LEU A 85 -4.76 12.67 -22.60
C LEU A 85 -3.77 13.83 -22.43
N HIS A 86 -3.34 14.39 -23.56
CA HIS A 86 -2.53 15.59 -23.59
C HIS A 86 -3.40 16.76 -24.05
N GLU A 87 -3.64 17.71 -23.15
CA GLU A 87 -4.37 18.93 -23.47
C GLU A 87 -3.42 19.99 -24.03
N HIS A 88 -3.75 20.55 -25.19
CA HIS A 88 -2.86 21.45 -25.95
C HIS A 88 -2.30 22.64 -25.15
N ASN A 89 -3.02 23.09 -24.10
CA ASN A 89 -2.61 24.21 -23.25
C ASN A 89 -2.62 23.90 -21.73
N GLY A 90 -2.93 22.66 -21.33
CA GLY A 90 -3.33 22.33 -19.95
C GLY A 90 -2.48 21.27 -19.25
N GLY A 91 -1.54 20.62 -19.96
CA GLY A 91 -0.75 19.53 -19.42
C GLY A 91 -1.37 18.16 -19.69
N PHE A 92 -1.22 17.23 -18.74
CA PHE A 92 -1.64 15.84 -18.89
C PHE A 92 -2.80 15.49 -17.95
N VAL A 93 -3.80 14.79 -18.49
CA VAL A 93 -4.94 14.28 -17.72
C VAL A 93 -5.02 12.76 -17.88
N LEU A 94 -5.18 12.06 -16.77
CA LEU A 94 -5.41 10.62 -16.74
C LEU A 94 -6.90 10.33 -16.51
N GLN A 95 -7.56 9.81 -17.54
CA GLN A 95 -8.94 9.34 -17.46
C GLN A 95 -8.99 7.86 -17.06
N TYR A 96 -9.80 7.50 -16.08
CA TYR A 96 -9.97 6.11 -15.66
C TYR A 96 -11.36 5.87 -15.09
N TYR A 97 -11.71 4.59 -14.83
CA TYR A 97 -12.99 4.22 -14.26
C TYR A 97 -12.80 3.63 -12.86
N SER A 98 -13.54 4.14 -11.88
CA SER A 98 -13.54 3.63 -10.51
C SER A 98 -14.91 3.88 -9.85
N GLY A 99 -15.87 2.99 -10.13
CA GLY A 99 -17.27 3.19 -9.72
C GLY A 99 -18.01 4.28 -10.52
N GLY A 100 -17.31 4.91 -11.45
CA GLY A 100 -17.77 5.96 -12.36
C GLY A 100 -16.57 6.52 -13.14
N PRO A 101 -16.80 7.36 -14.18
CA PRO A 101 -15.73 8.07 -14.87
C PRO A 101 -14.98 8.99 -13.90
N GLN A 102 -13.65 9.00 -13.97
CA GLN A 102 -12.76 9.80 -13.15
C GLN A 102 -11.67 10.45 -14.00
N GLU A 103 -11.20 11.61 -13.54
CA GLU A 103 -10.11 12.38 -14.15
C GLU A 103 -9.10 12.79 -13.09
N LEU A 104 -7.81 12.64 -13.41
CA LEU A 104 -6.70 13.12 -12.60
C LEU A 104 -5.83 14.04 -13.44
N VAL A 105 -5.72 15.29 -13.05
CA VAL A 105 -4.73 16.22 -13.59
C VAL A 105 -3.36 15.83 -13.05
N LEU A 106 -2.39 15.64 -13.94
CA LEU A 106 -1.03 15.22 -13.60
C LEU A 106 -0.11 16.44 -13.50
N ASP A 107 -0.32 17.23 -12.46
CA ASP A 107 0.48 18.41 -12.12
C ASP A 107 1.38 18.17 -10.89
N ASP A 108 2.19 19.16 -10.55
CA ASP A 108 3.10 19.07 -9.39
C ASP A 108 2.34 18.81 -8.09
N ALA A 109 1.16 19.43 -7.90
CA ALA A 109 0.33 19.22 -6.72
C ALA A 109 -0.15 17.77 -6.60
N PHE A 110 -0.49 17.11 -7.72
CA PHE A 110 -0.78 15.70 -7.75
C PHE A 110 0.42 14.86 -7.34
N PHE A 111 1.60 15.12 -7.90
CA PHE A 111 2.80 14.33 -7.59
C PHE A 111 3.27 14.52 -6.14
N GLU A 112 3.20 15.73 -5.60
CA GLU A 112 3.45 16.01 -4.18
C GLU A 112 2.49 15.23 -3.27
N LYS A 113 1.21 15.14 -3.66
CA LYS A 113 0.21 14.33 -2.96
C LYS A 113 0.52 12.85 -3.03
N VAL A 114 0.93 12.33 -4.19
CA VAL A 114 1.34 10.93 -4.34
C VAL A 114 2.52 10.64 -3.43
N GLU A 115 3.56 11.47 -3.49
CA GLU A 115 4.78 11.31 -2.72
C GLU A 115 4.51 11.33 -1.21
N SER A 116 3.80 12.35 -0.72
CA SER A 116 3.44 12.46 0.70
C SER A 116 2.62 11.27 1.17
N THR A 117 1.65 10.80 0.37
CA THR A 117 0.83 9.64 0.70
C THR A 117 1.65 8.36 0.79
N VAL A 118 2.54 8.11 -0.18
CA VAL A 118 3.42 6.93 -0.20
C VAL A 118 4.38 6.98 0.99
N ARG A 119 4.98 8.14 1.24
CA ARG A 119 5.91 8.39 2.34
C ARG A 119 5.25 8.13 3.69
N ASN A 120 4.05 8.64 3.92
CA ASN A 120 3.30 8.41 5.17
C ASN A 120 2.99 6.92 5.37
N CYS A 121 2.53 6.22 4.32
CA CYS A 121 2.28 4.77 4.41
C CYS A 121 3.56 4.00 4.75
N LEU A 122 4.69 4.36 4.14
CA LEU A 122 5.98 3.73 4.41
C LEU A 122 6.44 3.97 5.84
N TYR A 123 6.33 5.21 6.34
CA TYR A 123 6.69 5.51 7.74
C TYR A 123 5.87 4.70 8.72
N THR A 124 4.55 4.59 8.50
CA THR A 124 3.70 3.78 9.36
C THR A 124 4.07 2.29 9.30
N CYS A 125 4.34 1.74 8.10
CA CYS A 125 4.79 0.35 7.98
C CYS A 125 6.13 0.13 8.71
N ASN A 126 7.08 1.04 8.54
CA ASN A 126 8.38 0.97 9.23
C ASN A 126 8.23 1.07 10.74
N GLY A 127 7.32 1.92 11.25
CA GLY A 127 7.00 2.01 12.67
C GLY A 127 6.51 0.67 13.23
N VAL A 128 5.64 -0.03 12.50
CA VAL A 128 5.18 -1.39 12.88
C VAL A 128 6.33 -2.39 12.87
N ILE A 129 7.22 -2.32 11.88
CA ILE A 129 8.40 -3.20 11.77
C ILE A 129 9.40 -2.92 12.91
N GLN A 130 9.55 -1.67 13.33
CA GLN A 130 10.53 -1.26 14.34
C GLN A 130 10.00 -1.29 15.79
N GLY A 131 8.68 -1.28 15.99
CA GLY A 131 8.05 -1.37 17.32
C GLY A 131 8.48 -2.60 18.10
N GLU A 132 8.27 -2.63 19.41
CA GLU A 132 8.61 -3.80 20.24
C GLU A 132 7.58 -4.91 20.16
#